data_AF-A0A5C3QYE4-F1
#
_entry.id   AF-A0A5C3QYE4-F1
#
_cell.length_a   1.000
_cell.length_b   1.000
_cell.length_c   1.000
_cell.angle_alpha   90.00
_cell.angle_beta   90.00
_cell.angle_gamma   90.00
#
_symmetry.space_group_name_H-M   'P 1'
#
loop_
_entity.id
_entity.type
_entity.pdbx_description
1 polymer ?
#
loop_
_entity_poly.entity_id
_entity_poly.type
_entity_poly.pdbx_seq_one_letter_code
_entity_poly.pdbx_strand_id
1 'polypeptide(L)'
;MHEGEAPTPSSSFLKRRAPDIASDERHRDHTGVDYNISADNHLLVFTDKSLRHSEFELDYQRISFLGEKVIEVSLCRLLFFEEEQMRNENMIRKRQTLLTESDIHAWASNMLGKLRYHPDAAATLTDIEVRRRLFNAYAGALYLDHGLSAVEQWLCLLVTPESGEPPFKRMRGS
;
A
#
# COMPACT_ATOMS: atom_id res chain seq x y z
N MET A 1 31.04 6.51 -59.50
CA MET A 1 29.78 7.06 -58.99
C MET A 1 29.35 6.11 -57.88
N HIS A 2 29.51 6.54 -56.63
CA HIS A 2 29.18 5.73 -55.45
C HIS A 2 27.69 5.92 -55.15
N GLU A 3 26.89 4.86 -55.24
CA GLU A 3 25.53 4.84 -54.71
C GLU A 3 25.60 4.53 -53.22
N GLY A 4 25.18 5.50 -52.41
CA GLY A 4 25.10 5.39 -50.95
C GLY A 4 23.81 4.70 -50.54
N GLU A 5 23.96 3.54 -49.90
CA GLU A 5 22.88 2.76 -49.31
C GLU A 5 22.37 3.46 -48.02
N ALA A 6 21.06 3.70 -47.95
CA ALA A 6 20.41 4.37 -46.82
C ALA A 6 20.24 3.40 -45.63
N PRO A 7 20.45 3.84 -44.38
CA PRO A 7 20.27 2.95 -43.22
C PRO A 7 18.79 2.79 -42.88
N THR A 8 18.33 1.54 -42.88
CA THR A 8 17.03 1.10 -42.33
C THR A 8 16.93 1.38 -40.83
N PRO A 9 15.78 1.83 -40.30
CA PRO A 9 15.62 2.07 -38.87
C PRO A 9 15.53 0.73 -38.10
N SER A 10 16.55 0.50 -37.27
CA SER A 10 16.59 -0.60 -36.30
C SER A 10 15.54 -0.37 -35.20
N SER A 11 14.37 -1.01 -35.39
CA SER A 11 13.34 -1.12 -34.36
C SER A 11 13.67 -2.29 -33.44
N SER A 12 14.41 -2.02 -32.36
CA SER A 12 14.64 -3.04 -31.32
C SER A 12 14.96 -2.45 -29.94
N PHE A 13 14.05 -1.68 -29.35
CA PHE A 13 14.08 -1.38 -27.91
C PHE A 13 12.68 -1.39 -27.28
N LEU A 14 11.98 -2.51 -27.42
CA LEU A 14 10.96 -2.91 -26.45
C LEU A 14 11.35 -4.29 -25.96
N LYS A 15 12.08 -4.34 -24.85
CA LYS A 15 12.38 -5.57 -24.12
C LYS A 15 11.07 -6.06 -23.50
N ARG A 16 10.20 -6.69 -24.30
CA ARG A 16 9.05 -7.43 -23.80
C ARG A 16 9.60 -8.67 -23.09
N ARG A 17 9.68 -8.61 -21.77
CA ARG A 17 9.69 -9.84 -20.96
C ARG A 17 8.25 -10.35 -20.99
N ALA A 18 8.01 -11.42 -21.74
CA ALA A 18 6.79 -12.19 -21.57
C ALA A 18 6.73 -12.67 -20.11
N PRO A 19 5.57 -12.59 -19.42
CA PRO A 19 5.43 -13.32 -18.17
C PRO A 19 5.32 -14.81 -18.54
N ASP A 20 6.28 -15.60 -18.08
CA ASP A 20 6.08 -17.05 -17.95
C ASP A 20 4.89 -17.26 -17.01
N ILE A 21 3.78 -17.72 -17.58
CA ILE A 21 2.59 -18.16 -16.85
C ILE A 21 2.94 -19.54 -16.25
N ALA A 22 3.75 -19.55 -15.19
CA ALA A 22 4.06 -20.77 -14.43
C ALA A 22 4.72 -20.47 -13.07
N SER A 23 4.04 -19.73 -12.19
CA SER A 23 4.08 -20.01 -10.76
C SER A 23 3.02 -19.17 -10.03
N ASP A 24 2.11 -19.87 -9.38
CA ASP A 24 1.22 -19.41 -8.31
C ASP A 24 2.07 -18.93 -7.12
N GLU A 25 2.76 -17.80 -7.29
CA GLU A 25 3.41 -17.09 -6.18
C GLU A 25 2.36 -16.21 -5.51
N ARG A 26 1.60 -16.80 -4.59
CA ARG A 26 0.94 -16.06 -3.51
C ARG A 26 2.00 -15.30 -2.74
N HIS A 27 2.17 -14.05 -3.14
CA HIS A 27 3.26 -13.19 -2.75
C HIS A 27 2.95 -12.64 -1.37
N ARG A 28 3.58 -13.23 -0.35
CA ARG A 28 3.42 -12.80 1.05
C ARG A 28 3.91 -11.35 1.19
N ASP A 29 3.01 -10.44 1.53
CA ASP A 29 3.41 -9.17 2.13
C ASP A 29 4.16 -9.44 3.45
N HIS A 30 4.97 -8.49 3.94
CA HIS A 30 5.78 -8.64 5.15
C HIS A 30 4.96 -8.98 6.42
N THR A 31 3.63 -8.88 6.36
CA THR A 31 2.70 -9.28 7.43
C THR A 31 2.38 -10.78 7.40
N GLY A 32 2.76 -11.51 6.35
CA GLY A 32 2.40 -12.92 6.15
C GLY A 32 0.92 -13.15 5.82
N VAL A 33 0.11 -12.09 5.73
CA VAL A 33 -1.31 -12.16 5.36
C VAL A 33 -1.47 -11.70 3.93
N ASP A 34 -1.96 -12.60 3.08
CA ASP A 34 -2.25 -12.35 1.68
C ASP A 34 -3.65 -11.73 1.58
N TYR A 35 -3.74 -10.41 1.75
CA TYR A 35 -4.95 -9.68 1.40
C TYR A 35 -4.92 -9.41 -0.10
N ASN A 36 -5.54 -10.30 -0.86
CA ASN A 36 -5.76 -10.07 -2.28
C ASN A 36 -6.83 -8.99 -2.45
N ILE A 37 -6.42 -7.75 -2.70
CA ILE A 37 -7.33 -6.68 -3.13
C ILE A 37 -7.78 -6.95 -4.58
N SER A 38 -8.98 -6.49 -4.94
CA SER A 38 -9.54 -6.68 -6.27
C SER A 38 -8.61 -6.12 -7.36
N ALA A 39 -8.67 -6.68 -8.57
CA ALA A 39 -7.79 -6.28 -9.67
C ALA A 39 -7.89 -4.77 -9.98
N ASP A 40 -9.10 -4.21 -9.87
CA ASP A 40 -9.36 -2.78 -10.09
C ASP A 40 -8.69 -1.93 -9.00
N ASN A 41 -8.85 -2.29 -7.73
CA ASN A 41 -8.18 -1.62 -6.62
C ASN A 41 -6.66 -1.77 -6.68
N HIS A 42 -6.16 -2.95 -7.09
CA HIS A 42 -4.74 -3.17 -7.30
C HIS A 42 -4.19 -2.25 -8.39
N LEU A 43 -4.90 -2.12 -9.52
CA LEU A 43 -4.50 -1.23 -10.60
C LEU A 43 -4.51 0.23 -10.13
N LEU A 44 -5.54 0.64 -9.39
CA LEU A 44 -5.69 1.99 -8.87
C LEU A 44 -4.56 2.37 -7.90
N VAL A 45 -4.26 1.50 -6.93
CA VAL A 45 -3.24 1.73 -5.90
C VAL A 45 -1.82 1.66 -6.49
N PHE A 46 -1.55 0.67 -7.34
CA PHE A 46 -0.20 0.36 -7.83
C PHE A 46 0.12 0.89 -9.24
N THR A 47 -0.51 1.99 -9.64
CA THR A 47 -0.13 2.76 -10.84
C THR A 47 0.21 4.18 -10.43
N ASP A 48 1.40 4.71 -10.72
CA ASP A 48 1.79 6.08 -10.39
C ASP A 48 1.07 7.14 -11.25
N LYS A 49 0.98 8.38 -10.75
CA LYS A 49 0.38 9.52 -11.47
C LYS A 49 0.97 9.76 -12.86
N SER A 50 2.24 9.41 -13.09
CA SER A 50 2.89 9.51 -14.41
C SER A 50 2.23 8.64 -15.49
N LEU A 51 1.48 7.60 -15.10
CA LEU A 51 0.78 6.69 -16.00
C LEU A 51 -0.74 6.79 -15.89
N ARG A 52 -1.28 7.63 -15.00
CA ARG A 52 -2.71 7.78 -14.78
C ARG A 52 -3.33 8.79 -15.74
N HIS A 53 -4.57 8.50 -16.14
CA HIS A 53 -5.48 9.51 -16.69
C HIS A 53 -6.18 10.26 -15.55
N SER A 54 -6.75 11.44 -15.83
CA SER A 54 -7.29 12.35 -14.83
C SER A 54 -8.37 11.73 -13.92
N GLU A 55 -9.20 10.83 -14.45
CA GLU A 55 -10.24 10.14 -13.68
C GLU A 55 -9.66 9.17 -12.64
N PHE A 56 -8.61 8.43 -13.01
CA PHE A 56 -7.89 7.54 -12.10
C PHE A 56 -7.19 8.30 -10.97
N GLU A 57 -6.71 9.51 -11.24
CA GLU A 57 -6.09 10.34 -10.21
C GLU A 57 -7.13 10.82 -9.18
N LEU A 58 -8.33 11.17 -9.62
CA LEU A 58 -9.43 11.54 -8.70
C LEU A 58 -9.81 10.35 -7.81
N ASP A 59 -9.99 9.17 -8.39
CA ASP A 59 -10.34 7.96 -7.62
C ASP A 59 -9.22 7.55 -6.66
N TYR A 60 -7.95 7.71 -7.07
CA TYR A 60 -6.82 7.48 -6.19
C TYR A 60 -6.79 8.45 -5.00
N GLN A 61 -7.10 9.73 -5.22
CA GLN A 61 -7.17 10.69 -4.12
C GLN A 61 -8.31 10.37 -3.16
N ARG A 62 -9.46 9.95 -3.68
CA ARG A 62 -10.62 9.54 -2.88
C ARG A 62 -10.32 8.30 -2.03
N ILE A 63 -9.71 7.27 -2.60
CA ILE A 63 -9.36 6.05 -1.87
C ILE A 63 -8.24 6.28 -0.86
N SER A 64 -7.27 7.15 -1.18
CA SER A 64 -6.21 7.56 -0.25
C SER A 64 -6.79 8.31 0.95
N PHE A 65 -7.69 9.27 0.71
CA PHE A 65 -8.39 9.98 1.78
C PHE A 65 -9.22 9.04 2.66
N LEU A 66 -9.97 8.10 2.05
CA LEU A 66 -10.71 7.09 2.79
C LEU A 66 -9.79 6.25 3.68
N GLY A 67 -8.69 5.75 3.12
CA GLY A 67 -7.76 4.91 3.83
C GLY A 67 -7.07 5.61 5.00
N GLU A 68 -6.75 6.90 4.87
CA GLU A 68 -6.27 7.71 6.00
C GLU A 68 -7.25 7.64 7.18
N LYS A 69 -8.54 7.84 6.94
CA LYS A 69 -9.57 7.83 7.99
C LYS A 69 -9.80 6.44 8.56
N VAL A 70 -9.73 5.41 7.71
CA VAL A 70 -9.84 4.02 8.17
C VAL A 70 -8.64 3.65 9.06
N ILE A 71 -7.43 4.08 8.72
CA ILE A 71 -6.24 3.87 9.56
C ILE A 71 -6.42 4.57 10.92
N GLU A 72 -6.84 5.83 10.93
CA GLU A 72 -7.08 6.58 12.16
C GLU A 72 -8.07 5.85 13.09
N VAL A 73 -9.20 5.41 12.55
CA VAL A 73 -10.21 4.65 13.30
C VAL A 73 -9.66 3.30 13.78
N SER A 74 -8.92 2.59 12.92
CA SER A 74 -8.37 1.28 13.25
C SER A 74 -7.34 1.36 14.38
N LEU A 75 -6.43 2.33 14.35
CA LEU A 75 -5.46 2.56 15.43
C LEU A 75 -6.15 2.93 16.74
N CYS A 76 -7.15 3.82 16.69
CA CYS A 76 -7.95 4.16 17.87
C CYS A 76 -8.64 2.94 18.46
N ARG A 77 -9.20 2.06 17.62
CA ARG A 77 -9.85 0.82 18.06
C ARG A 77 -8.86 -0.18 18.64
N LEU A 78 -7.68 -0.36 18.01
CA LEU A 78 -6.62 -1.21 18.55
C LEU A 78 -6.24 -0.76 19.97
N LEU A 79 -5.99 0.53 20.17
CA LEU A 79 -5.65 1.10 21.47
C LEU A 79 -6.79 0.96 22.50
N PHE A 80 -8.02 1.24 22.09
CA PHE A 80 -9.19 1.17 22.95
C PHE A 80 -9.41 -0.24 23.51
N PHE A 81 -9.14 -1.28 22.71
CA PHE A 81 -9.29 -2.67 23.12
C PHE A 81 -8.03 -3.29 23.73
N GLU A 82 -6.87 -2.65 23.62
CA GLU A 82 -5.61 -3.16 24.18
C GLU A 82 -5.52 -2.95 25.70
N GLU A 83 -6.02 -1.82 26.22
CA GLU A 83 -5.91 -1.46 27.63
C GLU A 83 -7.23 -0.88 28.18
N GLU A 84 -7.94 -1.68 28.97
CA GLU A 84 -9.27 -1.37 29.57
C GLU A 84 -9.28 -0.10 30.44
N GLN A 85 -8.12 0.41 30.86
CA GLN A 85 -7.96 1.57 31.75
C GLN A 85 -7.11 2.70 31.13
N MET A 86 -6.84 2.69 29.82
CA MET A 86 -6.04 3.73 29.18
C MET A 86 -6.78 5.07 29.19
N ARG A 87 -6.19 6.09 29.83
CA ARG A 87 -6.68 7.48 29.75
C ARG A 87 -6.53 8.03 28.32
N ASN A 88 -7.46 8.87 27.90
CA ASN A 88 -7.48 9.49 26.57
C ASN A 88 -6.12 10.14 26.19
N GLU A 89 -5.50 10.89 27.09
CA GLU A 89 -4.18 11.52 26.86
C GLU A 89 -3.08 10.50 26.52
N ASN A 90 -3.11 9.33 27.18
CA ASN A 90 -2.17 8.25 26.90
C ASN A 90 -2.48 7.58 25.56
N MET A 91 -3.76 7.45 25.20
CA MET A 91 -4.19 6.94 23.90
C MET A 91 -3.72 7.86 22.76
N ILE A 92 -3.85 9.18 22.92
CA ILE A 92 -3.35 10.15 21.93
C ILE A 92 -1.83 10.01 21.76
N ARG A 93 -1.08 9.95 22.86
CA ARG A 93 0.39 9.79 22.83
C ARG A 93 0.80 8.46 22.19
N LYS A 94 0.19 7.34 22.61
CA LYS A 94 0.51 6.01 22.07
C LYS A 94 0.14 5.92 20.58
N ARG A 95 -0.97 6.53 20.14
CA ARG A 95 -1.31 6.63 18.71
C ARG A 95 -0.24 7.33 17.91
N GLN A 96 0.31 8.43 18.42
CA GLN A 96 1.39 9.17 17.75
C GLN A 96 2.69 8.37 17.63
N THR A 97 2.91 7.39 18.52
CA THR A 97 4.09 6.51 18.46
C THR A 97 3.89 5.24 17.65
N LEU A 98 2.65 4.80 17.41
CA LEU A 98 2.35 3.55 16.69
C LEU A 98 2.55 3.64 15.17
N LEU A 99 2.46 4.84 14.61
CA LEU A 99 2.52 5.05 13.17
C LEU A 99 3.38 6.28 12.88
N THR A 100 4.70 6.13 13.03
CA THR A 100 5.61 7.23 12.73
C THR A 100 5.79 7.40 11.21
N GLU A 101 6.26 8.57 10.78
CA GLU A 101 6.58 8.79 9.37
C GLU A 101 7.65 7.82 8.87
N SER A 102 8.60 7.45 9.73
CA SER A 102 9.64 6.47 9.45
C SER A 102 9.05 5.09 9.17
N ASP A 103 8.04 4.68 9.94
CA ASP A 103 7.39 3.38 9.77
C ASP A 103 6.60 3.33 8.45
N ILE A 104 5.82 4.38 8.17
CA ILE A 104 5.10 4.52 6.89
C ILE A 104 6.09 4.46 5.72
N HIS A 105 7.23 5.16 5.83
CA HIS A 105 8.24 5.15 4.79
C HIS A 105 8.83 3.74 4.58
N ALA A 106 9.12 3.01 5.65
CA ALA A 106 9.63 1.64 5.59
C ALA A 106 8.61 0.69 4.92
N TRP A 107 7.35 0.72 5.33
CA TRP A 107 6.32 -0.16 4.75
C TRP A 107 5.97 0.21 3.31
N ALA A 108 5.86 1.51 3.00
CA ALA A 108 5.64 1.98 1.64
C ALA A 108 6.81 1.58 0.72
N SER A 109 8.05 1.48 1.22
CA SER A 109 9.18 1.00 0.42
C SER A 109 8.94 -0.39 -0.16
N ASN A 110 8.32 -1.28 0.62
CA ASN A 110 7.98 -2.63 0.17
C ASN A 110 6.87 -2.62 -0.88
N MET A 111 5.93 -1.68 -0.77
CA MET A 111 4.84 -1.49 -1.73
C MET A 111 5.33 -0.91 -3.07
N LEU A 112 6.37 -0.07 -3.06
CA LEU A 112 6.93 0.53 -4.27
C LEU A 112 7.44 -0.51 -5.27
N GLY A 113 7.87 -1.70 -4.81
CA GLY A 113 8.26 -2.79 -5.70
C GLY A 113 7.15 -3.27 -6.64
N LYS A 114 5.88 -2.99 -6.29
CA LYS A 114 4.69 -3.33 -7.09
C LYS A 114 4.17 -2.15 -7.92
N LEU A 115 4.68 -0.93 -7.67
CA LEU A 115 4.20 0.29 -8.32
C LEU A 115 4.66 0.35 -9.78
N ARG A 116 3.73 0.58 -10.70
CA ARG A 116 4.00 0.84 -12.11
C ARG A 116 4.17 2.33 -12.31
N TYR A 117 5.28 2.78 -12.90
CA TYR A 117 5.55 4.21 -13.11
C TYR A 117 6.40 4.43 -14.37
N HIS A 118 6.36 5.65 -14.92
CA HIS A 118 7.28 6.06 -15.99
C HIS A 118 8.69 6.25 -15.42
N PRO A 119 9.78 5.78 -16.07
CA PRO A 119 11.15 5.83 -15.50
C PRO A 119 11.57 7.20 -14.95
N ASP A 120 11.18 8.29 -15.61
CA ASP A 120 11.50 9.66 -15.18
C ASP A 120 10.84 10.07 -13.85
N ALA A 121 9.79 9.36 -13.43
CA ALA A 121 9.10 9.60 -12.16
C ALA A 121 9.81 8.96 -10.95
N ALA A 122 10.85 8.13 -11.16
CA ALA A 122 11.52 7.37 -10.10
C ALA A 122 12.01 8.25 -8.94
N ALA A 123 12.56 9.43 -9.24
CA ALA A 123 13.05 10.37 -8.24
C ALA A 123 11.93 10.93 -7.35
N THR A 124 10.68 10.96 -7.83
CA THR A 124 9.54 11.45 -7.04
C THR A 124 8.99 10.41 -6.07
N LEU A 125 9.36 9.13 -6.23
CA LEU A 125 8.89 8.04 -5.37
C LEU A 125 9.59 8.00 -4.00
N THR A 126 10.68 8.75 -3.83
CA THR A 126 11.32 8.96 -2.52
C THR A 126 10.61 10.03 -1.69
N ASP A 127 9.67 10.76 -2.28
CA ASP A 127 8.88 11.77 -1.58
C ASP A 127 7.98 11.12 -0.52
N ILE A 128 8.01 11.69 0.69
CA ILE A 128 7.30 11.16 1.85
C ILE A 128 5.78 11.25 1.69
N GLU A 129 5.27 12.28 1.02
CA GLU A 129 3.85 12.46 0.75
C GLU A 129 3.36 11.50 -0.34
N VAL A 130 4.21 11.11 -1.29
CA VAL A 130 3.89 10.06 -2.26
C VAL A 130 3.74 8.71 -1.54
N ARG A 131 4.68 8.38 -0.64
CA ARG A 131 4.67 7.15 0.15
C ARG A 131 3.50 7.08 1.12
N ARG A 132 3.19 8.17 1.81
CA ARG A 132 2.02 8.29 2.69
C ARG A 132 0.73 8.07 1.91
N ARG A 133 0.59 8.71 0.75
CA ARG A 133 -0.59 8.52 -0.10
C ARG A 133 -0.74 7.09 -0.58
N LEU A 134 0.35 6.42 -0.96
CA LEU A 134 0.35 5.01 -1.38
C LEU A 134 -0.09 4.10 -0.23
N PHE A 135 0.49 4.29 0.97
CA PHE A 135 0.12 3.54 2.16
C PHE A 135 -1.37 3.71 2.50
N ASN A 136 -1.85 4.95 2.48
CA ASN A 136 -3.27 5.24 2.72
C ASN A 136 -4.16 4.64 1.63
N ALA A 137 -3.79 4.77 0.35
CA ALA A 137 -4.58 4.22 -0.76
C ALA A 137 -4.71 2.69 -0.66
N TYR A 138 -3.64 1.99 -0.27
CA TYR A 138 -3.68 0.56 -0.01
C TYR A 138 -4.65 0.21 1.13
N ALA A 139 -4.60 0.94 2.25
CA ALA A 139 -5.54 0.75 3.35
C ALA A 139 -7.00 0.99 2.92
N GLY A 140 -7.24 1.99 2.06
CA GLY A 140 -8.55 2.27 1.48
C GLY A 140 -9.04 1.14 0.58
N ALA A 141 -8.18 0.59 -0.27
CA ALA A 141 -8.49 -0.58 -1.09
C ALA A 141 -8.82 -1.81 -0.25
N LEU A 142 -7.99 -2.10 0.75
CA LEU A 142 -8.22 -3.19 1.69
C LEU A 142 -9.56 -3.05 2.41
N TYR A 143 -9.93 -1.83 2.81
CA TYR A 143 -11.23 -1.55 3.42
C TYR A 143 -12.39 -1.78 2.46
N LEU A 144 -12.29 -1.31 1.21
CA LEU A 144 -13.37 -1.47 0.23
C LEU A 144 -13.63 -2.94 -0.11
N ASP A 145 -12.58 -3.75 -0.20
CA ASP A 145 -12.71 -5.17 -0.56
C ASP A 145 -13.06 -6.06 0.63
N HIS A 146 -12.47 -5.81 1.81
CA HIS A 146 -12.49 -6.76 2.94
C HIS A 146 -13.02 -6.16 4.25
N GLY A 147 -13.36 -4.87 4.26
CA GLY A 147 -13.92 -4.18 5.42
C GLY A 147 -12.90 -3.83 6.51
N LEU A 148 -13.42 -3.23 7.59
CA LEU A 148 -12.60 -2.66 8.67
C LEU A 148 -11.72 -3.70 9.38
N SER A 149 -12.24 -4.91 9.63
CA SER A 149 -11.51 -5.94 10.36
C SER A 149 -10.25 -6.43 9.65
N ALA A 150 -10.24 -6.41 8.32
CA ALA A 150 -9.04 -6.74 7.55
C ALA A 150 -7.96 -5.66 7.72
N VAL A 151 -8.36 -4.38 7.68
CA VAL A 151 -7.44 -3.26 7.92
C VAL A 151 -6.89 -3.27 9.34
N GLU A 152 -7.73 -3.53 10.34
CA GLU A 152 -7.28 -3.65 11.72
C GLU A 152 -6.27 -4.79 11.92
N GLN A 153 -6.50 -5.96 11.31
CA GLN A 153 -5.57 -7.08 11.39
C GLN A 153 -4.26 -6.78 10.64
N TRP A 154 -4.35 -6.17 9.45
CA TRP A 154 -3.17 -5.73 8.70
C TRP A 154 -2.34 -4.71 9.50
N LEU A 155 -2.97 -3.68 10.07
CA LEU A 155 -2.30 -2.68 10.90
C LEU A 155 -1.73 -3.29 12.19
N CYS A 156 -2.44 -4.21 12.84
CA CYS A 156 -1.93 -4.88 14.04
C CYS A 156 -0.59 -5.59 13.75
N LEU A 157 -0.50 -6.30 12.63
CA LEU A 157 0.73 -7.00 12.23
C LEU A 157 1.87 -6.03 11.89
N LEU A 158 1.54 -4.81 11.46
CA LEU A 158 2.49 -3.75 11.20
C LEU A 158 3.05 -3.14 12.48
N VAL A 159 2.18 -2.76 13.41
CA VAL A 159 2.55 -1.97 14.60
C VAL A 159 2.92 -2.82 15.81
N THR A 160 2.51 -4.08 15.82
CA THR A 160 2.73 -5.04 16.92
C THR A 160 3.12 -6.43 16.37
N PRO A 161 4.27 -6.54 15.66
CA PRO A 161 4.67 -7.78 15.01
C PRO A 161 4.85 -8.96 15.98
N GLU A 162 5.15 -8.69 17.25
CA GLU A 162 5.32 -9.72 18.29
C GLU A 162 4.00 -10.31 18.79
N SER A 163 2.88 -9.60 18.65
CA SER A 163 1.58 -10.00 19.20
C SER A 163 0.81 -10.94 18.28
N GLY A 164 1.05 -10.89 16.96
CA GLY A 164 0.44 -11.74 15.93
C GLY A 164 -1.08 -11.63 15.75
N GLU A 165 -1.81 -11.13 16.73
CA GLU A 165 -3.27 -11.06 16.74
C GLU A 165 -3.82 -9.74 17.28
N PRO A 166 -4.85 -9.18 16.63
CA PRO A 166 -5.48 -7.96 17.11
C PRO A 166 -6.25 -8.18 18.43
N PRO A 167 -6.19 -7.21 19.37
CA PRO A 167 -6.74 -7.35 20.72
C PRO A 167 -8.22 -7.72 20.79
N PHE A 168 -9.03 -7.32 19.80
CA PHE A 168 -10.47 -7.65 19.77
C PHE A 168 -10.78 -9.13 19.47
N LYS A 169 -9.83 -9.92 18.94
CA LYS A 169 -10.01 -11.38 18.81
C LYS A 169 -9.86 -12.08 20.16
N ARG A 170 -8.99 -11.57 21.04
CA ARG A 170 -8.77 -12.10 22.39
C ARG A 170 -10.03 -12.00 23.28
N MET A 171 -10.87 -11.00 23.06
CA MET A 171 -12.09 -10.79 23.88
C MET A 171 -13.31 -11.62 23.43
N ARG A 172 -13.37 -12.07 22.17
CA ARG A 172 -14.51 -12.88 21.67
C ARG A 172 -14.35 -14.39 21.89
N GLY A 173 -13.25 -14.81 22.53
CA GLY A 173 -13.05 -16.16 23.04
C GLY A 173 -13.21 -16.20 24.56
N SER A 174 -14.46 -16.11 25.04
CA SER A 174 -14.85 -16.59 26.37
C SER A 174 -16.27 -17.14 26.34
#